data_AF-K2IBI2-F1
#
_entry.id   AF-K2IBI2-F1
#
_cell.length_a   1.000
_cell.length_b   1.000
_cell.length_c   1.000
_cell.angle_alpha   90.00
_cell.angle_beta   90.00
_cell.angle_gamma   90.00
#
_symmetry.space_group_name_H-M   'P 1'
#
loop_
_entity.id
_entity.type
_entity.pdbx_description
1 polymer ?
#
loop_
_entity_poly.entity_id
_entity_poly.type
_entity_poly.pdbx_seq_one_letter_code
_entity_poly.pdbx_strand_id
1 'polypeptide(L)'
;MFEQFKNSIINRYQSLGLEELAGYLDSQREFFSEYEIQVIDFEFNPDHEGELIINFLVTGEDSWKEKIKRNSDFYTTDWKFYLFNIDTAPSEMLSEALHFELGPFIDDLSYEEIHSFYDELFLVLSDVVKADLVRSVIKKYKLADNFRIQLIDSRDDKDYFE
;
A
#
# COMPACT_ATOMS: atom_id res chain seq x y z
N MET A 1 -20.62 17.25 -10.80
CA MET A 1 -20.45 17.12 -9.34
C MET A 1 -19.49 15.97 -9.05
N PHE A 2 -19.78 14.75 -9.52
CA PHE A 2 -18.87 13.60 -9.43
C PHE A 2 -17.47 13.87 -10.01
N GLU A 3 -17.35 14.42 -11.22
CA GLU A 3 -16.02 14.77 -11.79
C GLU A 3 -15.20 15.75 -10.93
N GLN A 4 -15.83 16.66 -10.20
CA GLN A 4 -15.12 17.58 -9.31
C GLN A 4 -14.63 16.85 -8.05
N PHE A 5 -15.45 15.95 -7.51
CA PHE A 5 -15.06 15.04 -6.44
C PHE A 5 -13.90 14.12 -6.89
N LYS A 6 -14.03 13.47 -8.05
CA LYS A 6 -13.01 12.59 -8.64
C LYS A 6 -11.65 13.28 -8.70
N ASN A 7 -11.62 14.47 -9.29
CA ASN A 7 -10.40 15.28 -9.40
C ASN A 7 -9.86 15.71 -8.01
N SER A 8 -10.73 16.00 -7.04
CA SER A 8 -10.32 16.32 -5.67
C SER A 8 -9.59 15.15 -5.01
N ILE A 9 -10.16 13.94 -5.08
CA ILE A 9 -9.55 12.74 -4.48
C ILE A 9 -8.26 12.34 -5.20
N ILE A 10 -8.25 12.34 -6.54
CA ILE A 10 -7.04 12.06 -7.32
C ILE A 10 -5.89 13.00 -6.92
N ASN A 11 -6.17 14.31 -6.83
CA ASN A 11 -5.15 15.27 -6.42
C ASN A 11 -4.68 15.04 -4.98
N ARG A 12 -5.58 14.66 -4.06
CA ARG A 12 -5.21 14.32 -2.68
C ARG A 12 -4.30 13.08 -2.62
N TYR A 13 -4.63 12.01 -3.33
CA TYR A 13 -3.77 10.81 -3.39
C TYR A 13 -2.41 11.11 -4.06
N GLN A 14 -2.37 11.94 -5.10
CA GLN A 14 -1.12 12.34 -5.75
C GLN A 14 -0.20 13.18 -4.85
N SER A 15 -0.76 14.11 -4.07
CA SER A 15 0.01 15.07 -3.28
C SER A 15 0.23 14.60 -1.83
N LEU A 16 -0.85 14.29 -1.11
CA LEU A 16 -0.81 13.85 0.29
C LEU A 16 -0.41 12.39 0.40
N GLY A 17 -0.88 11.53 -0.51
CA GLY A 17 -0.55 10.10 -0.51
C GLY A 17 0.96 9.85 -0.62
N LEU A 18 1.69 10.73 -1.32
CA LEU A 18 3.15 10.66 -1.41
C LEU A 18 3.86 10.90 -0.08
N GLU A 19 3.53 12.01 0.60
CA GLU A 19 4.16 12.38 1.87
C GLU A 19 3.73 11.44 2.99
N GLU A 20 2.46 11.04 3.03
CA GLU A 20 1.92 10.13 4.04
C GLU A 20 2.50 8.72 3.90
N LEU A 21 2.59 8.19 2.68
CA LEU A 21 3.23 6.89 2.46
C LEU A 21 4.71 6.93 2.85
N ALA A 22 5.44 7.97 2.43
CA ALA A 22 6.85 8.11 2.78
C ALA A 22 7.07 8.26 4.29
N GLY A 23 6.25 9.07 4.96
CA GLY A 23 6.29 9.26 6.41
C GLY A 23 5.93 7.99 7.18
N TYR A 24 4.91 7.27 6.73
CA TYR A 24 4.51 5.98 7.28
C TYR A 24 5.66 4.98 7.21
N LEU A 25 6.24 4.77 6.02
CA LEU A 25 7.37 3.87 5.84
C LEU A 25 8.57 4.29 6.73
N ASP A 26 8.93 5.57 6.78
CA ASP A 26 10.07 6.03 7.59
C ASP A 26 9.81 5.78 9.10
N SER A 27 8.56 5.84 9.56
CA SER A 27 8.19 5.52 10.94
C SER A 27 8.40 4.04 11.30
N GLN A 28 8.32 3.13 10.32
CA GLN A 28 8.57 1.69 10.52
C GLN A 28 10.07 1.34 10.53
N ARG A 29 10.97 2.30 10.29
CA ARG A 29 12.41 2.06 10.13
C ARG A 29 13.07 1.44 11.35
N GLU A 30 12.72 1.86 12.55
CA GLU A 30 13.30 1.27 13.77
C GLU A 30 12.87 -0.19 13.92
N PHE A 31 11.59 -0.47 13.71
CA PHE A 31 11.05 -1.83 13.75
C PHE A 31 11.73 -2.76 12.74
N PHE A 32 11.88 -2.31 11.48
CA PHE A 32 12.50 -3.11 10.43
C PHE A 32 14.04 -3.13 10.44
N SER A 33 14.69 -2.42 11.36
CA SER A 33 16.16 -2.34 11.38
C SER A 33 16.87 -3.68 11.64
N GLU A 34 16.17 -4.65 12.22
CA GLU A 34 16.68 -6.00 12.51
C GLU A 34 16.46 -7.00 11.38
N TYR A 35 15.70 -6.62 10.35
CA TYR A 35 15.27 -7.51 9.28
C TYR A 35 15.88 -7.08 7.95
N GLU A 36 16.12 -8.05 7.07
CA GLU A 36 16.40 -7.77 5.66
C GLU A 36 15.10 -7.91 4.89
N ILE A 37 14.72 -6.90 4.11
CA ILE A 37 13.47 -6.87 3.37
C ILE A 37 13.70 -7.43 1.97
N GLN A 38 12.90 -8.42 1.59
CA GLN A 38 12.90 -9.05 0.27
C GLN A 38 11.79 -8.50 -0.62
N VAL A 39 10.60 -8.26 -0.07
CA VAL A 39 9.44 -7.76 -0.84
C VAL A 39 8.69 -6.72 -0.01
N ILE A 40 8.20 -5.68 -0.69
CA ILE A 40 7.13 -4.82 -0.16
C ILE A 40 5.98 -4.88 -1.17
N ASP A 41 4.84 -5.38 -0.73
CA ASP A 41 3.62 -5.42 -1.52
C ASP A 41 2.68 -4.33 -1.04
N PHE A 42 2.22 -3.51 -1.97
CA PHE A 42 1.19 -2.51 -1.78
C PHE A 42 -0.11 -3.06 -2.36
N GLU A 43 -1.02 -3.56 -1.53
CA GLU A 43 -2.30 -4.11 -1.97
C GLU A 43 -3.37 -3.03 -1.82
N PHE A 44 -3.91 -2.53 -2.94
CA PHE A 44 -4.99 -1.55 -2.94
C PHE A 44 -6.33 -2.29 -3.02
N ASN A 45 -7.18 -2.05 -2.04
CA ASN A 45 -8.48 -2.68 -1.91
C ASN A 45 -9.61 -1.64 -1.97
N PRO A 46 -10.07 -1.27 -3.18
CA PRO A 46 -11.10 -0.26 -3.35
C PRO A 46 -12.48 -0.70 -2.84
N ASP A 47 -12.75 -2.01 -2.82
CA ASP A 47 -14.02 -2.56 -2.29
C ASP A 47 -14.07 -2.52 -0.75
N HIS A 48 -12.90 -2.39 -0.12
CA HIS A 48 -12.74 -2.17 1.31
C HIS A 48 -12.33 -0.72 1.58
N GLU A 49 -13.15 0.23 1.12
CA GLU A 49 -13.01 1.65 1.44
C GLU A 49 -11.74 2.33 0.88
N GLY A 50 -11.10 1.75 -0.15
CA GLY A 50 -9.84 2.27 -0.70
C GLY A 50 -8.65 2.09 0.22
N GLU A 51 -8.71 1.06 1.05
CA GLU A 51 -7.64 0.64 1.92
C GLU A 51 -6.37 0.33 1.11
N LEU A 52 -5.22 0.82 1.60
CA LEU A 52 -3.92 0.40 1.10
C LEU A 52 -3.24 -0.47 2.16
N ILE A 53 -3.20 -1.76 1.88
CA ILE A 53 -2.49 -2.73 2.68
C ILE A 53 -1.01 -2.72 2.26
N ILE A 54 -0.11 -2.71 3.24
CA ILE A 54 1.33 -2.79 3.00
C ILE A 54 1.85 -4.06 3.65
N ASN A 55 2.28 -5.02 2.83
CA ASN A 55 2.86 -6.27 3.28
C ASN A 55 4.38 -6.25 3.13
N PHE A 56 5.10 -6.75 4.13
CA PHE A 56 6.55 -6.88 4.08
C PHE A 56 6.96 -8.34 4.16
N LEU A 57 7.73 -8.78 3.17
CA LEU A 57 8.42 -10.05 3.19
C LEU A 57 9.85 -9.82 3.66
N VAL A 58 10.24 -10.46 4.77
CA VAL A 58 11.58 -10.32 5.34
C VAL A 58 12.37 -11.62 5.34
N THR A 59 13.68 -11.52 5.08
CA THR A 59 14.69 -12.55 5.25
C THR A 59 15.44 -12.31 6.58
N GLY A 60 15.53 -13.34 7.42
CA GLY A 60 16.09 -13.24 8.77
C GLY A 60 16.30 -14.61 9.38
N GLU A 61 17.32 -15.31 8.89
CA GLU A 61 17.36 -16.77 8.98
C GLU A 61 18.10 -17.33 10.21
N ASP A 62 19.11 -16.64 10.74
CA ASP A 62 20.04 -17.28 11.68
C ASP A 62 19.65 -17.19 13.16
N SER A 63 18.93 -16.16 13.60
CA SER A 63 18.59 -15.96 15.03
C SER A 63 17.29 -16.67 15.47
N TRP A 64 16.47 -17.13 14.52
CA TRP A 64 15.18 -17.80 14.80
C TRP A 64 15.19 -19.31 14.57
N LYS A 65 16.04 -19.83 13.67
CA LYS A 65 16.21 -21.28 13.41
C LYS A 65 16.59 -22.09 14.67
N GLU A 66 17.19 -21.46 15.67
CA GLU A 66 17.48 -22.11 16.96
C GLU A 66 16.24 -22.31 17.84
N LYS A 67 15.16 -21.53 17.66
CA LYS A 67 13.96 -21.60 18.51
C LYS A 67 12.91 -22.58 18.02
N ILE A 68 12.82 -22.87 16.72
CA ILE A 68 11.73 -23.70 16.17
C ILE A 68 12.28 -24.70 15.14
N LYS A 69 12.70 -25.86 15.63
CA LYS A 69 12.88 -27.06 14.80
C LYS A 69 11.51 -27.55 14.32
N ARG A 70 11.18 -27.36 13.04
CA ARG A 70 10.70 -28.40 12.10
C ARG A 70 10.04 -27.78 10.85
N ASN A 71 10.68 -28.05 9.71
CA ASN A 71 10.08 -28.19 8.38
C ASN A 71 9.62 -26.91 7.64
N SER A 72 10.56 -26.15 7.07
CA SER A 72 10.49 -25.58 5.71
C SER A 72 11.74 -24.73 5.45
N ASP A 73 12.39 -24.88 4.30
CA ASP A 73 13.63 -24.17 3.94
C ASP A 73 13.43 -22.67 3.58
N PHE A 74 12.22 -22.14 3.76
CA PHE A 74 11.91 -20.72 3.61
C PHE A 74 10.87 -20.33 4.66
N TYR A 75 11.30 -19.79 5.80
CA TYR A 75 10.40 -19.16 6.76
C TYR A 75 10.27 -17.68 6.42
N THR A 76 9.24 -17.34 5.67
CA THR A 76 8.84 -15.97 5.37
C THR A 76 7.84 -15.50 6.44
N THR A 77 8.17 -14.44 7.17
CA THR A 77 7.20 -13.77 8.06
C THR A 77 6.58 -12.65 7.25
N ASP A 78 5.30 -12.83 6.90
CA ASP A 78 4.51 -11.82 6.21
C ASP A 78 3.94 -10.84 7.26
N TRP A 79 4.28 -9.56 7.13
CA TRP A 79 3.82 -8.51 8.02
C TRP A 79 2.85 -7.58 7.30
N LYS A 80 1.59 -7.62 7.71
CA LYS A 80 0.50 -6.84 7.12
C LYS A 80 0.23 -5.57 7.93
N PHE A 81 0.30 -4.44 7.26
CA PHE A 81 -0.03 -3.13 7.80
C PHE A 81 -1.08 -2.44 6.96
N TYR A 82 -1.77 -1.49 7.57
CA TYR A 82 -2.88 -0.78 6.95
C TYR A 82 -2.58 0.70 6.91
N LEU A 83 -2.56 1.25 5.70
CA LEU A 83 -2.47 2.67 5.43
C LEU A 83 -3.80 3.10 4.78
N PHE A 84 -4.39 4.19 5.26
CA PHE A 84 -5.74 4.63 4.85
C PHE A 84 -6.87 3.67 5.25
N ASN A 85 -6.80 3.08 6.44
CA ASN A 85 -7.91 2.37 7.06
C ASN A 85 -8.50 3.21 8.22
N ILE A 86 -9.83 3.33 8.29
CA ILE A 86 -10.56 4.11 9.31
C ILE A 86 -10.40 3.51 10.72
N ASP A 87 -10.28 2.19 10.83
CA ASP A 87 -10.24 1.45 12.10
C ASP A 87 -8.82 1.25 12.64
N THR A 88 -7.77 1.60 11.88
CA THR A 88 -6.37 1.45 12.30
C THR A 88 -5.51 2.61 11.76
N ALA A 89 -5.19 3.60 12.60
CA ALA A 89 -4.38 4.77 12.18
C ALA A 89 -2.99 4.36 11.62
N PRO A 90 -2.44 5.03 10.57
CA PRO A 90 -2.59 6.47 10.31
C PRO A 90 -2.86 6.88 8.84
N SER A 91 -4.04 7.43 8.58
CA SER A 91 -4.30 8.76 8.02
C SER A 91 -5.80 8.84 7.84
N GLU A 92 -6.48 9.37 8.87
CA GLU A 92 -7.94 9.54 8.88
C GLU A 92 -8.38 10.35 7.65
N MET A 93 -7.56 11.29 7.17
CA MET A 93 -7.94 12.25 6.13
C MET A 93 -8.16 11.65 4.73
N LEU A 94 -7.40 10.65 4.29
CA LEU A 94 -7.54 10.09 2.94
C LEU A 94 -8.56 8.96 2.87
N SER A 95 -8.59 8.09 3.88
CA SER A 95 -9.56 7.00 4.00
C SER A 95 -10.98 7.52 4.18
N GLU A 96 -11.17 8.46 5.12
CA GLU A 96 -12.47 9.08 5.34
C GLU A 96 -12.92 9.85 4.09
N ALA A 97 -12.00 10.49 3.36
CA ALA A 97 -12.37 11.19 2.13
C ALA A 97 -12.92 10.23 1.06
N LEU A 98 -12.31 9.06 0.85
CA LEU A 98 -12.86 8.13 -0.12
C LEU A 98 -14.20 7.56 0.35
N HIS A 99 -14.31 7.09 1.60
CA HIS A 99 -15.56 6.52 2.12
C HIS A 99 -16.71 7.54 2.22
N PHE A 100 -16.50 8.66 2.92
CA PHE A 100 -17.54 9.66 3.17
C PHE A 100 -17.88 10.49 1.94
N GLU A 101 -16.92 10.77 1.05
CA GLU A 101 -17.20 11.60 -0.12
C GLU A 101 -17.63 10.77 -1.34
N LEU A 102 -17.26 9.48 -1.46
CA LEU A 102 -17.78 8.59 -2.53
C LEU A 102 -19.19 8.08 -2.22
N GLY A 103 -19.49 7.74 -0.96
CA GLY A 103 -20.79 7.20 -0.53
C GLY A 103 -22.02 7.94 -1.09
N PRO A 104 -22.05 9.29 -1.07
CA PRO A 104 -23.13 10.08 -1.66
C PRO A 104 -23.33 9.93 -3.17
N PHE A 105 -22.36 9.37 -3.90
CA PHE A 105 -22.43 9.16 -5.35
C PHE A 105 -22.60 7.68 -5.74
N ILE A 106 -22.34 6.72 -4.84
CA ILE A 106 -22.36 5.28 -5.16
C ILE A 106 -23.70 4.85 -5.76
N ASP A 107 -24.81 5.35 -5.22
CA ASP A 107 -26.16 4.99 -5.68
C ASP A 107 -26.52 5.59 -7.06
N ASP A 108 -25.82 6.66 -7.47
CA ASP A 108 -26.09 7.42 -8.70
C ASP A 108 -25.12 7.07 -9.86
N LEU A 109 -24.06 6.31 -9.57
CA LEU A 109 -23.04 5.92 -10.54
C LEU A 109 -23.27 4.51 -11.07
N SER A 110 -22.94 4.31 -12.34
CA SER A 110 -22.85 2.96 -12.88
C SER A 110 -21.63 2.22 -12.32
N TYR A 111 -21.71 0.90 -12.32
CA TYR A 111 -20.58 0.02 -11.98
C TYR A 111 -19.33 0.35 -12.81
N GLU A 112 -19.49 0.66 -14.10
CA GLU A 112 -18.39 1.02 -15.00
C GLU A 112 -17.70 2.34 -14.58
N GLU A 113 -18.47 3.34 -14.14
CA GLU A 113 -17.91 4.61 -13.65
C GLU A 113 -17.15 4.45 -12.35
N ILE A 114 -17.65 3.64 -11.42
CA ILE A 114 -16.97 3.34 -10.15
C ILE A 114 -15.67 2.57 -10.42
N HIS A 115 -15.71 1.57 -11.30
CA HIS A 115 -14.52 0.81 -11.67
C HIS A 115 -13.46 1.67 -12.35
N SER A 116 -13.87 2.50 -13.32
CA SER A 116 -12.95 3.44 -13.98
C SER A 116 -12.31 4.40 -12.99
N PHE A 117 -13.05 4.88 -11.99
CA PHE A 117 -12.49 5.73 -10.94
C PHE A 117 -11.44 5.00 -10.11
N TYR A 118 -11.70 3.76 -9.70
CA TYR A 118 -10.73 2.96 -8.96
C TYR A 118 -9.47 2.62 -9.76
N ASP A 119 -9.61 2.38 -11.06
CA ASP A 119 -8.45 2.18 -11.94
C ASP A 119 -7.59 3.45 -12.02
N GLU A 120 -8.22 4.63 -12.08
CA GLU A 120 -7.51 5.91 -11.99
C GLU A 120 -6.78 6.09 -10.65
N LEU A 121 -7.41 5.73 -9.52
CA LEU A 121 -6.76 5.78 -8.20
C LEU A 121 -5.59 4.80 -8.11
N PHE A 122 -5.75 3.61 -8.67
CA PHE A 122 -4.69 2.60 -8.69
C PHE A 122 -3.46 3.10 -9.47
N LEU A 123 -3.67 3.75 -10.62
CA LEU A 123 -2.60 4.38 -11.40
C LEU A 123 -1.89 5.47 -10.59
N VAL A 124 -2.66 6.31 -9.89
CA VAL A 124 -2.09 7.33 -8.99
C VAL A 124 -1.23 6.70 -7.89
N LEU A 125 -1.71 5.63 -7.25
CA LEU A 125 -0.96 4.90 -6.23
C LEU A 125 0.31 4.27 -6.81
N SER A 126 0.25 3.75 -8.03
CA SER A 126 1.42 3.24 -8.75
C SER A 126 2.49 4.32 -8.90
N ASP A 127 2.10 5.54 -9.31
CA ASP A 127 3.00 6.67 -9.43
C ASP A 127 3.58 7.10 -8.07
N VAL A 128 2.76 7.12 -7.02
CA VAL A 128 3.17 7.43 -5.65
C VAL A 128 4.20 6.42 -5.12
N VAL A 129 3.96 5.12 -5.27
CA VAL A 129 4.89 4.06 -4.84
C VAL A 129 6.21 4.14 -5.61
N LYS A 130 6.16 4.50 -6.90
CA LYS A 130 7.33 4.66 -7.78
C LYS A 130 8.09 5.97 -7.55
N ALA A 131 7.49 6.94 -6.85
CA ALA A 131 8.07 8.26 -6.68
C ALA A 131 9.39 8.25 -5.87
N ASP A 132 10.26 9.21 -6.19
CA ASP A 132 11.60 9.31 -5.60
C ASP A 132 11.58 9.45 -4.08
N LEU A 133 10.60 10.18 -3.53
CA LEU A 133 10.48 10.36 -2.08
C LEU A 133 10.28 9.02 -1.36
N VAL A 134 9.29 8.23 -1.79
CA VAL A 134 8.99 6.91 -1.24
C VAL A 134 10.17 5.97 -1.44
N ARG A 135 10.74 5.93 -2.64
CA ARG A 135 11.93 5.12 -2.94
C ARG A 135 13.14 5.49 -2.08
N SER A 136 13.32 6.77 -1.75
CA SER A 136 14.41 7.21 -0.89
C SER A 136 14.26 6.71 0.55
N VAL A 137 13.03 6.59 1.04
CA VAL A 137 12.73 6.02 2.36
C VAL A 137 12.99 4.52 2.36
N ILE A 138 12.48 3.79 1.36
CA ILE A 138 12.67 2.33 1.24
C ILE A 138 14.17 1.96 1.20
N LYS A 139 14.99 2.76 0.50
CA LYS A 139 16.46 2.56 0.43
C LYS A 139 17.17 2.65 1.79
N LYS A 140 16.52 3.16 2.84
CA LYS A 140 17.10 3.22 4.19
C LYS A 140 16.96 1.89 4.95
N TYR A 141 16.10 0.98 4.50
CA TYR A 141 16.02 -0.35 5.09
C TYR A 141 17.20 -1.21 4.62
N LYS A 142 17.44 -2.32 5.32
CA LYS A 142 18.33 -3.38 4.84
C LYS A 142 17.56 -4.18 3.79
N LEU A 143 17.96 -4.12 2.52
CA LEU A 143 17.27 -4.76 1.39
C LEU A 143 18.05 -5.98 0.90
N ALA A 144 17.34 -7.06 0.55
CA ALA A 144 17.93 -8.25 -0.08
C ALA A 144 18.42 -7.95 -1.51
N ASP A 145 19.37 -8.74 -2.01
CA ASP A 145 19.91 -8.59 -3.38
C ASP A 145 18.84 -8.74 -4.47
N ASN A 146 17.81 -9.56 -4.21
CA ASN A 146 16.66 -9.79 -5.09
C ASN A 146 15.42 -8.99 -4.67
N PHE A 147 15.61 -7.88 -3.96
CA PHE A 147 14.52 -7.03 -3.48
C PHE A 147 13.58 -6.59 -4.61
N ARG A 148 12.26 -6.65 -4.36
CA ARG A 148 11.24 -6.16 -5.29
C ARG A 148 10.12 -5.40 -4.55
N ILE A 149 9.45 -4.53 -5.29
CA ILE A 149 8.25 -3.81 -4.86
C ILE A 149 7.12 -4.20 -5.80
N GLN A 150 5.94 -4.47 -5.28
CA GLN A 150 4.76 -4.81 -6.08
C GLN A 150 3.58 -3.92 -5.64
N LEU A 151 2.68 -3.61 -6.58
CA LEU A 151 1.37 -3.01 -6.31
C LEU A 151 0.35 -4.00 -6.84
N ILE A 152 -0.56 -4.42 -5.98
CA ILE A 152 -1.52 -5.50 -6.22
C ILE A 152 -2.91 -4.87 -6.19
N ASP A 153 -3.69 -5.08 -7.25
CA ASP A 153 -5.13 -4.80 -7.25
C ASP A 153 -5.84 -6.06 -6.74
N SER A 154 -6.50 -5.98 -5.59
CA SER A 154 -7.17 -7.16 -5.01
C SER A 154 -8.38 -7.63 -5.82
N ARG A 155 -8.83 -6.83 -6.80
CA ARG A 155 -9.97 -7.17 -7.68
C ARG A 155 -9.58 -8.00 -8.90
N ASP A 156 -8.32 -7.97 -9.31
CA ASP A 156 -7.89 -8.54 -10.60
C ASP A 156 -6.46 -9.09 -10.50
N ASP A 157 -6.20 -10.28 -11.04
CA ASP A 157 -4.85 -10.89 -11.11
C ASP A 157 -3.96 -10.19 -12.16
N LYS A 158 -4.06 -8.86 -12.32
CA LYS A 158 -3.31 -8.06 -13.29
C LYS A 158 -2.06 -7.46 -12.67
N ASP A 159 -0.92 -7.70 -13.31
CA ASP A 159 0.34 -7.02 -13.01
C ASP A 159 0.41 -5.68 -13.76
N TYR A 160 0.48 -4.57 -13.01
CA TYR A 160 0.51 -3.21 -13.54
C TYR A 160 1.93 -2.59 -13.50
N PHE A 161 2.96 -3.41 -13.23
CA PHE A 161 4.37 -3.00 -13.30
C PHE A 161 5.06 -3.38 -14.62
N GLU A 162 4.36 -4.08 -15.53
CA GLU A 162 4.85 -4.37 -16.89
C GLU A 162 4.73 -3.18 -17.86
#